data_AF-A0ABD1FZW7-F1
#
_entry.id   AF-A0ABD1FZW7-F1
#
_cell.length_a   1.000
_cell.length_b   1.000
_cell.length_c   1.000
_cell.angle_alpha   90.00
_cell.angle_beta   90.00
_cell.angle_gamma   90.00
#
_symmetry.space_group_name_H-M   'P 1'
#
loop_
_entity.id
_entity.type
_entity.pdbx_description
1 polymer ?
#
loop_
_entity_poly.entity_id
_entity_poly.type
_entity_poly.pdbx_seq_one_letter_code
_entity_poly.pdbx_strand_id
1 'polypeptide(L)' 'MHISLLCVQENATERPTMAPVVIMLSSTSVSLAVPSEPVFYDPSCYTSRHGFINNLQRPASVVDHSSNNDVSITDLHPR' A
#
# COMPACT_ATOMS: atom_id res chain seq x y z
N MET A 1 -2.55 -16.69 6.03
CA MET A 1 -2.50 -15.67 7.11
C MET A 1 -2.48 -14.30 6.45
N HIS A 2 -3.54 -13.51 6.60
CA HIS A 2 -3.72 -12.21 5.93
C HIS A 2 -3.56 -11.03 6.90
N ILE A 3 -2.56 -11.10 7.79
CA ILE A 3 -2.32 -10.08 8.82
C ILE A 3 -2.08 -8.71 8.17
N SER A 4 -1.33 -8.68 7.07
CA SER A 4 -1.07 -7.46 6.30
C SER A 4 -2.36 -6.80 5.81
N LEU A 5 -3.34 -7.59 5.36
CA LEU A 5 -4.63 -7.07 4.88
C LEU A 5 -5.47 -6.49 6.04
N LEU A 6 -5.48 -7.15 7.20
CA LEU A 6 -6.18 -6.66 8.39
C LEU A 6 -5.61 -5.31 8.90
N CYS A 7 -4.29 -5.10 8.77
CA CYS A 7 -3.64 -3.85 9.21
C CYS A 7 -3.96 -2.64 8.32
N VAL A 8 -4.43 -2.86 7.09
CA VAL A 8 -4.70 -1.80 6.11
C VAL A 8 -6.18 -1.66 5.77
N GLN A 9 -7.05 -2.22 6.62
CA GLN A 9 -8.50 -2.08 6.50
C GLN A 9 -8.90 -0.60 6.43
N GLU A 10 -9.90 -0.28 5.60
CA GLU A 10 -10.39 1.09 5.42
C GLU A 10 -10.88 1.67 6.75
N ASN A 11 -11.76 0.93 7.44
CA ASN A 11 -12.23 1.31 8.76
C ASN A 11 -11.11 1.12 9.80
N ALA A 12 -10.72 2.21 10.48
CA ALA A 12 -9.70 2.20 11.51
C ALA A 12 -10.06 1.29 12.71
N THR A 13 -11.34 1.09 13.00
CA THR A 13 -11.77 0.20 14.09
C THR A 13 -11.55 -1.28 13.79
N GLU A 14 -11.44 -1.64 12.50
CA GLU A 14 -11.17 -3.00 12.03
C GLU A 14 -9.67 -3.31 11.99
N ARG A 15 -8.81 -2.31 12.19
CA ARG A 15 -7.35 -2.51 12.24
C ARG A 15 -6.97 -3.09 13.60
N PRO A 16 -6.27 -4.22 13.65
CA PRO A 16 -5.82 -4.78 14.92
C PRO A 16 -4.80 -3.84 15.58
N THR A 17 -4.88 -3.72 16.90
CA THR A 17 -3.84 -3.04 17.68
C THR A 17 -2.54 -3.87 17.69
N MET A 18 -1.42 -3.29 18.12
CA MET A 18 -0.13 -3.99 18.07
C MET A 18 -0.09 -5.30 18.88
N ALA A 19 -0.81 -5.38 20.00
CA ALA A 19 -0.84 -6.58 20.83
C ALA A 19 -1.36 -7.84 20.09
N PRO A 20 -2.57 -7.84 19.48
CA PRO A 20 -3.04 -8.97 18.69
C PRO A 20 -2.14 -9.26 17.47
N VAL A 21 -1.53 -8.24 16.85
CA VAL A 21 -0.58 -8.46 15.73
C VAL A 21 0.62 -9.31 16.17
N VAL A 22 1.23 -9.00 17.31
CA VAL A 22 2.36 -9.78 17.85
C VAL A 22 1.95 -11.22 18.16
N ILE A 23 0.76 -11.43 18.73
CA ILE A 23 0.21 -12.77 19.00
C ILE A 23 -0.01 -13.54 17.68
N MET A 24 -0.60 -12.88 16.69
CA MET A 24 -0.87 -13.47 15.37
C MET A 24 0.40 -13.82 14.60
N LEU A 25 1.48 -13.06 14.79
CA LEU A 25 2.79 -13.33 14.17
C LEU A 25 3.59 -14.41 14.90
N SER A 26 3.42 -14.52 16.22
CA SER A 26 4.13 -15.50 17.06
C SER A 26 3.44 -16.86 17.12
N SER A 27 2.16 -16.93 16.75
CA SER A 27 1.37 -18.17 16.78
C SER A 27 1.39 -18.87 15.42
N THR A 28 1.72 -20.17 15.42
CA THR A 28 1.69 -21.02 14.21
C THR A 28 0.28 -21.43 13.81
N SER A 29 -0.69 -21.39 14.73
CA SER A 29 -2.09 -21.71 14.48
C SER A 29 -2.97 -20.67 15.17
N VAL A 30 -3.41 -19.67 14.43
CA VAL A 30 -4.37 -18.67 14.91
C VAL A 30 -5.46 -18.52 13.84
N SER A 31 -6.72 -18.46 14.29
CA SER A 31 -7.83 -18.16 13.40
C SER A 31 -7.90 -16.65 13.22
N LEU A 32 -7.72 -16.18 11.99
CA LEU A 32 -7.81 -14.77 11.65
C LEU A 32 -9.18 -14.45 11.07
N ALA A 33 -9.68 -13.27 11.41
CA ALA A 33 -10.82 -12.69 10.71
C ALA A 33 -10.51 -12.55 9.21
N VAL A 34 -11.55 -12.71 8.39
CA VAL A 34 -11.43 -12.47 6.95
C VAL A 34 -11.39 -10.96 6.73
N PRO A 35 -10.32 -10.42 6.11
CA PRO A 35 -10.25 -9.00 5.80
C PRO A 35 -11.35 -8.61 4.81
N SER A 36 -11.74 -7.34 4.84
CA SER A 36 -12.68 -6.79 3.87
C SER A 36 -12.00 -6.73 2.50
N GLU A 37 -12.82 -6.71 1.44
CA GLU A 37 -12.27 -6.54 0.09
C GLU A 37 -11.53 -5.19 0.01
N PRO A 38 -10.29 -5.16 -0.51
CA PRO A 38 -9.57 -3.91 -0.64
C PRO A 38 -10.33 -2.95 -1.57
N VAL A 39 -10.47 -1.69 -1.15
CA VAL A 39 -11.12 -0.63 -1.96
C VAL A 39 -10.44 -0.44 -3.33
N PHE A 40 -9.20 -0.90 -3.49
CA PHE A 40 -8.43 -0.85 -4.74
C PHE A 40 -8.71 -1.99 -5.73
N TYR A 41 -9.67 -2.87 -5.46
CA TYR A 41 -10.10 -3.85 -6.46
C TYR A 41 -11.04 -3.17 -7.47
N ASP A 42 -10.45 -2.38 -8.37
CA ASP A 42 -11.13 -1.88 -9.55
C ASP A 42 -10.63 -2.68 -10.77
N PRO A 43 -11.42 -3.64 -11.29
CA PRO A 43 -11.10 -4.37 -12.52
C PRO A 43 -10.85 -3.43 -13.71
N SER A 44 -11.45 -2.24 -13.71
CA SER A 44 -11.31 -1.24 -14.77
C SER A 44 -9.98 -0.46 -14.70
N CYS A 45 -9.31 -0.44 -13.54
CA CYS A 45 -7.99 0.17 -13.42
C CYS A 45 -6.89 -0.72 -14.02
N TYR A 46 -7.08 -2.05 -14.02
CA TYR A 46 -6.16 -3.00 -14.65
C TYR A 46 -6.24 -2.94 -16.18
N THR A 47 -7.43 -2.72 -16.74
CA THR A 47 -7.60 -2.52 -18.20
C THR A 47 -7.12 -1.15 -18.65
N SER A 48 -7.29 -0.10 -17.84
CA SER A 48 -6.73 1.23 -18.12
C SER A 48 -5.19 1.24 -18.07
N ARG A 49 -4.56 0.43 -17.20
CA ARG A 49 -3.09 0.25 -17.19
C ARG A 49 -2.52 -0.36 -18.46
N HIS A 50 -3.31 -1.12 -19.22
CA HIS A 50 -2.92 -1.63 -20.53
C HIS A 50 -3.08 -0.58 -21.66
N GLY A 51 -3.87 0.48 -21.44
CA GLY A 51 -4.07 1.58 -22.39
C GLY A 51 -2.99 2.67 -22.33
N PHE A 52 -2.24 2.78 -21.22
CA PHE A 52 -1.17 3.78 -21.07
C PHE A 52 0.13 3.43 -21.83
N ILE A 53 0.32 2.19 -22.29
CA ILE A 53 1.53 1.78 -23.02
C ILE A 53 1.48 2.20 -24.50
N ASN A 54 0.29 2.45 -25.06
CA ASN A 54 0.11 2.65 -26.50
C ASN A 54 0.18 4.11 -26.99
N ASN A 55 0.32 5.09 -26.08
CA ASN A 55 0.23 6.52 -26.43
C ASN A 55 1.57 7.26 -26.30
N LEU A 56 2.63 6.74 -26.93
CA LEU A 56 3.94 7.42 -27.02
C LEU A 56 3.96 8.63 -27.98
N GLN A 57 2.82 9.11 -28.49
CA GLN A 57 2.79 10.31 -29.34
C GLN A 57 2.08 11.48 -28.64
N ARG A 58 2.88 12.27 -27.91
CA ARG A 58 2.59 13.57 -27.25
C ARG A 58 1.78 14.53 -28.17
N PRO A 59 0.87 15.40 -27.66
CA PRO A 59 1.31 16.70 -27.12
C PRO A 59 0.53 17.25 -25.89
N ALA A 60 1.21 18.14 -25.15
CA ALA A 60 0.72 19.17 -24.21
C ALA A 60 0.13 18.76 -22.83
N SER A 61 0.93 19.01 -21.79
CA SER A 61 0.57 19.34 -20.40
C SER A 61 -0.06 18.28 -19.47
N VAL A 62 0.42 17.04 -19.46
CA VAL A 62 0.34 16.24 -18.23
C VAL A 62 1.59 16.56 -17.42
N VAL A 63 1.41 17.33 -16.35
CA VAL A 63 2.43 17.50 -15.32
C VAL A 63 2.68 16.11 -14.75
N ASP A 64 3.82 15.54 -15.14
CA ASP A 64 4.36 14.33 -14.54
C ASP A 64 4.66 14.63 -13.08
N HIS A 65 3.78 14.23 -12.17
CA HIS A 65 4.12 14.12 -10.76
C HIS A 65 4.88 12.80 -10.56
N SER A 66 6.03 12.68 -11.22
CA SER A 66 7.06 11.77 -10.74
C SER A 66 7.46 12.28 -9.36
N SER A 67 7.16 11.48 -8.32
CA SER A 67 7.66 11.75 -6.99
C SER A 67 9.18 11.63 -7.03
N ASN A 68 9.87 12.76 -7.13
CA ASN A 68 11.30 12.81 -6.88
C ASN A 68 11.47 12.63 -5.37
N ASN A 69 11.71 11.38 -4.96
CA ASN A 69 12.04 11.07 -3.58
C ASN A 69 13.47 11.53 -3.29
N ASP A 70 13.69 12.84 -3.18
CA ASP A 70 14.95 13.38 -2.66
C ASP A 70 15.05 13.04 -1.18
N VAL A 71 15.89 12.06 -0.86
CA VAL A 71 16.23 11.71 0.52
C VAL A 71 17.23 12.76 1.05
N SER A 72 16.82 13.55 2.05
CA SER A 72 17.76 14.38 2.79
C SER A 72 18.51 13.52 3.80
N ILE A 73 19.83 13.33 3.59
CA ILE A 73 20.71 12.72 4.57
C ILE A 73 21.00 13.75 5.66
N THR A 74 20.75 13.41 6.92
CA THR A 74 21.14 14.24 8.06
C THR A 74 22.57 13.86 8.47
N ASP A 75 23.50 14.81 8.40
CA ASP A 75 24.88 14.60 8.89
C ASP A 75 24.92 14.55 10.43
N LEU A 76 25.38 13.43 10.97
CA LEU A 76 25.65 13.27 12.40
C LEU A 76 26.99 13.91 12.74
N HIS A 77 26.98 14.95 13.59
CA HIS A 77 28.21 15.53 14.13
C HIS A 77 28.78 14.65 15.25
N PRO A 78 30.07 14.27 15.21
CA PRO A 78 30.72 13.59 16.32
C PRO A 78 30.91 14.54 17.50
N ARG A 79 30.80 13.99 18.72
CA ARG A 79 31.14 14.66 19.98
C ARG A 79 32.60 14.43 20.34
#